data_AF-A0A959T6J6-F1
#
_entry.id   AF-A0A959T6J6-F1
#
_cell.length_a   1.000
_cell.length_b   1.000
_cell.length_c   1.000
_cell.angle_alpha   90.00
_cell.angle_beta   90.00
_cell.angle_gamma   90.00
#
_symmetry.space_group_name_H-M   'P 1'
#
loop_
_entity.id
_entity.type
_entity.pdbx_description
1 polymer ?
#
loop_
_entity_poly.entity_id
_entity_poly.type
_entity_poly.pdbx_seq_one_letter_code
_entity_poly.pdbx_strand_id
1 'polypeptide(L)'
;PLGHIGVLKNGVPIYNAEDAMSYNGQGIWLRNAVYWENDGMDCSKGHPAPNMGPGGLAQGRYHHHQNPVAFTTAGVLLSSICTLYPASSLYTPDPNAHSPLLGYAFDGYPIYGCFGYDDPADPNSGIRRIESSYATRNITVRETLPDGTVLQPAQYGPGVNAQYPLGAYIQDHEYVAGSGDLDEHNGRFCVTPEYPGGTYAYFATADADLNSAYPYFIGDTYYGEVANDNFGIPGPGNPATNVTVPGGVTDWTGNTAVLEQVNASLSVWPNPTSDQVRVILPEGTTELVLMAVDGRVLNTWRTPAGMLPVDLADHAVGTYVLRAQGANTVAVARVVRE
;
A
#
# COMPACT_ATOMS: atom_id res chain seq x y z
N PRO A 1 14.88 6.85 6.38
CA PRO A 1 14.27 8.21 6.30
C PRO A 1 12.95 8.25 7.07
N LEU A 2 12.77 9.22 7.96
CA LEU A 2 11.51 9.42 8.68
C LEU A 2 10.43 9.92 7.71
N GLY A 3 9.23 9.36 7.83
CA GLY A 3 8.06 9.78 7.05
C GLY A 3 7.75 8.84 5.90
N HIS A 4 7.20 9.40 4.82
CA HIS A 4 6.64 8.63 3.72
C HIS A 4 7.76 7.93 2.95
N ILE A 5 7.61 6.62 2.71
CA ILE A 5 8.54 5.81 1.92
C ILE A 5 7.92 5.18 0.67
N GLY A 6 6.61 5.34 0.53
CA GLY A 6 5.84 4.81 -0.58
C GLY A 6 4.38 5.20 -0.45
N VAL A 7 3.59 4.73 -1.40
CA VAL A 7 2.15 4.97 -1.46
C VAL A 7 1.42 3.69 -1.80
N LEU A 8 0.38 3.37 -1.03
CA LEU A 8 -0.52 2.26 -1.31
C LEU A 8 -1.46 2.64 -2.46
N LYS A 9 -2.01 1.64 -3.16
CA LYS A 9 -2.91 1.81 -4.31
C LYS A 9 -4.20 2.57 -3.99
N ASN A 10 -4.57 2.66 -2.70
CA ASN A 10 -5.70 3.46 -2.22
C ASN A 10 -5.31 4.91 -1.86
N GLY A 11 -4.06 5.32 -2.14
CA GLY A 11 -3.52 6.65 -1.86
C GLY A 11 -3.01 6.86 -0.44
N VAL A 12 -3.10 5.86 0.45
CA VAL A 12 -2.60 5.96 1.81
C VAL A 12 -1.07 5.84 1.82
N PRO A 13 -0.34 6.76 2.48
CA PRO A 13 1.12 6.70 2.55
C PRO A 13 1.61 5.54 3.41
N ILE A 14 2.77 5.01 3.03
CA ILE A 14 3.55 4.02 3.78
C ILE A 14 4.63 4.78 4.54
N TYR A 15 4.79 4.49 5.82
CA TYR A 15 5.87 5.02 6.65
C TYR A 15 6.90 3.92 6.92
N ASN A 16 8.14 4.32 7.23
CA ASN A 16 9.16 3.38 7.69
C ASN A 16 8.80 2.78 9.06
N ALA A 17 9.59 1.81 9.52
CA ALA A 17 9.35 1.11 10.78
C ALA A 17 9.50 1.99 12.05
N GLU A 18 9.94 3.24 11.93
CA GLU A 18 10.24 4.14 13.05
C GLU A 18 9.04 5.03 13.42
N ASP A 19 8.89 5.34 14.71
CA ASP A 19 7.86 6.27 15.24
C ASP A 19 8.38 7.73 15.41
N ALA A 20 9.57 8.03 14.86
CA ALA A 20 10.30 9.29 15.05
C ALA A 20 10.81 9.58 16.48
N MET A 21 10.72 8.63 17.41
CA MET A 21 11.24 8.73 18.78
C MET A 21 12.43 7.79 18.99
N SER A 22 13.26 8.11 19.98
CA SER A 22 14.41 7.28 20.35
C SER A 22 14.64 7.28 21.85
N TYR A 23 15.31 6.25 22.36
CA TYR A 23 15.71 6.20 23.76
C TYR A 23 16.55 7.43 24.12
N ASN A 24 16.13 8.15 25.17
CA ASN A 24 16.74 9.41 25.63
C ASN A 24 16.89 10.50 24.55
N GLY A 25 16.16 10.41 23.43
CA GLY A 25 16.24 11.40 22.34
C GLY A 25 17.59 11.44 21.62
N GLN A 26 18.41 10.38 21.70
CA GLN A 26 19.78 10.38 21.17
C GLN A 26 19.87 10.01 19.69
N GLY A 27 18.80 9.51 19.08
CA GLY A 27 18.80 9.07 17.68
C GLY A 27 19.60 7.79 17.41
N ILE A 28 19.86 6.98 18.45
CA ILE A 28 20.63 5.73 18.34
C ILE A 28 19.72 4.51 18.43
N TRP A 29 18.97 4.40 19.53
CA TRP A 29 17.98 3.34 19.73
C TRP A 29 16.61 3.87 19.33
N LEU A 30 16.27 3.70 18.06
CA LEU A 30 15.05 4.18 17.42
C LEU A 30 13.89 3.25 17.79
N ARG A 31 12.75 3.81 18.18
CA ARG A 31 11.58 3.04 18.58
C ARG A 31 10.90 2.44 17.35
N ASN A 32 10.52 1.17 17.46
CA ASN A 32 9.74 0.46 16.46
C ASN A 32 8.25 0.82 16.57
N ALA A 33 7.70 1.49 15.56
CA ALA A 33 6.32 1.97 15.54
C ALA A 33 5.30 0.83 15.72
N VAL A 34 5.55 -0.34 15.14
CA VAL A 34 4.63 -1.49 15.25
C VAL A 34 4.47 -1.96 16.68
N TYR A 35 5.51 -1.85 17.51
CA TYR A 35 5.43 -2.17 18.94
C TYR A 35 4.87 -1.00 19.75
N TRP A 36 5.41 0.19 19.54
CA TRP A 36 5.19 1.34 20.41
C TRP A 36 3.90 2.12 20.14
N GLU A 37 3.35 2.00 18.94
CA GLU A 37 2.13 2.70 18.51
C GLU A 37 0.96 1.73 18.29
N ASN A 38 1.12 0.43 18.58
CA ASN A 38 0.11 -0.61 18.37
C ASN A 38 -1.26 -0.24 18.94
N ASP A 39 -1.29 0.35 20.14
CA ASP A 39 -2.53 0.77 20.82
C ASP A 39 -3.27 1.89 20.08
N GLY A 40 -2.58 2.65 19.23
CA GLY A 40 -3.15 3.71 18.39
C GLY A 40 -3.63 3.22 17.02
N MET A 41 -3.36 1.97 16.66
CA MET A 41 -3.71 1.42 15.36
C MET A 41 -5.16 0.94 15.29
N ASP A 42 -5.78 1.14 14.14
CA ASP A 42 -7.09 0.57 13.83
C ASP A 42 -7.01 -0.91 13.45
N CYS A 43 -8.15 -1.51 13.13
CA CYS A 43 -8.22 -2.93 12.78
C CYS A 43 -7.32 -3.32 11.61
N SER A 44 -7.09 -2.42 10.65
CA SER A 44 -6.26 -2.64 9.45
C SER A 44 -4.80 -2.22 9.65
N LYS A 45 -4.38 -2.05 10.92
CA LYS A 45 -2.99 -1.74 11.32
C LYS A 45 -2.49 -0.39 10.78
N GLY A 46 -3.40 0.58 10.62
CA GLY A 46 -3.05 1.96 10.28
C GLY A 46 -3.49 2.94 11.34
N HIS A 47 -2.93 4.14 11.33
CA HIS A 47 -3.28 5.19 12.30
C HIS A 47 -2.98 6.59 11.75
N PRO A 48 -3.66 7.64 12.26
CA PRO A 48 -3.31 9.02 11.96
C PRO A 48 -2.09 9.46 12.77
N ALA A 49 -1.18 10.20 12.14
CA ALA A 49 -0.09 10.83 12.88
C ALA A 49 -0.65 11.77 13.98
N PRO A 50 0.02 11.93 15.13
CA PRO A 50 -0.40 12.89 16.14
C PRO A 50 -0.36 14.32 15.59
N ASN A 51 -1.35 15.15 15.94
CA ASN A 51 -1.40 16.55 15.52
C ASN A 51 -0.22 17.33 16.13
N MET A 52 0.84 17.54 15.34
CA MET A 52 2.01 18.34 15.74
C MET A 52 1.90 19.75 15.16
N GLY A 53 1.29 20.67 15.91
CA GLY A 53 1.27 22.10 15.60
C GLY A 53 0.62 22.95 16.71
N PRO A 54 1.02 24.23 16.91
CA PRO A 54 0.36 25.12 17.85
C PRO A 54 -1.14 25.23 17.51
N GLY A 55 -2.00 24.81 18.43
CA GLY A 55 -3.45 24.82 18.23
C GLY A 55 -4.04 23.59 17.54
N GLY A 56 -3.26 22.53 17.26
CA GLY A 56 -3.80 21.24 16.82
C GLY A 56 -4.51 21.24 15.45
N LEU A 57 -4.21 22.22 14.58
CA LEU A 57 -4.91 22.41 13.30
C LEU A 57 -4.28 21.68 12.09
N ALA A 58 -3.09 21.10 12.23
CA ALA A 58 -2.52 20.22 11.20
C ALA A 58 -3.00 18.79 11.48
N GLN A 59 -4.04 18.36 10.76
CA GLN A 59 -4.56 16.99 10.84
C GLN A 59 -3.46 16.01 10.44
N GLY A 60 -3.06 15.14 11.35
CA GLY A 60 -2.13 14.07 11.02
C GLY A 60 -2.69 13.15 9.95
N ARG A 61 -1.84 12.76 9.00
CA ARG A 61 -2.24 11.90 7.88
C ARG A 61 -2.36 10.47 8.36
N TYR A 62 -3.41 9.79 7.92
CA TYR A 62 -3.55 8.36 8.11
C TYR A 62 -2.49 7.62 7.29
N HIS A 63 -1.81 6.66 7.89
CA HIS A 63 -0.69 5.94 7.28
C HIS A 63 -0.53 4.52 7.85
N HIS A 64 0.32 3.72 7.22
CA HIS A 64 0.71 2.39 7.69
C HIS A 64 2.22 2.28 7.84
N HIS A 65 2.69 1.73 8.96
CA HIS A 65 4.09 1.28 9.14
C HIS A 65 4.27 -0.19 8.79
N GLN A 66 3.17 -0.93 8.69
CA GLN A 66 3.17 -2.37 8.54
C GLN A 66 2.11 -2.87 7.57
N ASN A 67 2.19 -4.16 7.26
CA ASN A 67 1.30 -4.84 6.33
C ASN A 67 -0.19 -4.52 6.62
N PRO A 68 -0.94 -3.88 5.69
CA PRO A 68 -2.27 -3.30 5.93
C PRO A 68 -3.39 -4.36 5.86
N VAL A 69 -3.20 -5.42 6.65
CA VAL A 69 -4.13 -6.54 6.86
C VAL A 69 -4.75 -6.44 8.24
N ALA A 70 -5.91 -7.07 8.45
CA ALA A 70 -6.60 -6.99 9.72
C ALA A 70 -5.79 -7.69 10.81
N PHE A 71 -5.82 -7.19 12.05
CA PHE A 71 -5.28 -7.94 13.19
C PHE A 71 -5.89 -9.33 13.33
N THR A 72 -7.15 -9.51 12.92
CA THR A 72 -7.86 -10.80 12.94
C THR A 72 -7.39 -11.80 11.88
N THR A 73 -6.57 -11.39 10.91
CA THR A 73 -5.94 -12.31 9.97
C THR A 73 -4.83 -13.12 10.66
N ALA A 74 -4.26 -12.61 11.76
CA ALA A 74 -3.17 -13.27 12.45
C ALA A 74 -3.66 -14.46 13.30
N GLY A 75 -2.87 -15.54 13.33
CA GLY A 75 -3.10 -16.70 14.20
C GLY A 75 -2.92 -16.36 15.68
N VAL A 76 -2.04 -15.40 15.99
CA VAL A 76 -1.85 -14.83 17.33
C VAL A 76 -2.23 -13.36 17.29
N LEU A 77 -3.31 -12.98 17.99
CA LEU A 77 -3.82 -11.62 18.00
C LEU A 77 -2.93 -10.70 18.85
N LEU A 78 -2.30 -9.71 18.20
CA LEU A 78 -1.54 -8.65 18.87
C LEU A 78 -2.41 -7.45 19.31
N SER A 79 -3.65 -7.36 18.81
CA SER A 79 -4.63 -6.36 19.21
C SER A 79 -6.04 -6.90 19.06
N SER A 80 -6.91 -6.58 20.01
CA SER A 80 -8.35 -6.90 19.95
C SER A 80 -9.20 -5.78 19.34
N ILE A 81 -8.58 -4.73 18.79
CA ILE A 81 -9.28 -3.52 18.33
C ILE A 81 -10.35 -3.81 17.28
N CYS A 82 -10.14 -4.82 16.44
CA CYS A 82 -11.12 -5.26 15.43
C CYS A 82 -12.46 -5.71 16.01
N THR A 83 -12.50 -6.15 17.28
CA THR A 83 -13.76 -6.52 17.96
C THR A 83 -14.62 -5.30 18.26
N LEU A 84 -13.98 -4.18 18.61
CA LEU A 84 -14.66 -2.94 18.97
C LEU A 84 -14.91 -2.06 17.73
N TYR A 85 -13.93 -1.99 16.83
CA TYR A 85 -13.94 -1.16 15.62
C TYR A 85 -13.47 -1.99 14.41
N PRO A 86 -14.37 -2.78 13.80
CA PRO A 86 -14.02 -3.53 12.60
C PRO A 86 -13.74 -2.59 11.42
N ALA A 87 -12.74 -2.91 10.61
CA ALA A 87 -12.43 -2.18 9.39
C ALA A 87 -12.01 -3.16 8.29
N SER A 88 -12.25 -2.76 7.03
CA SER A 88 -11.75 -3.52 5.88
C SER A 88 -10.26 -3.29 5.70
N SER A 89 -9.53 -4.38 5.46
CA SER A 89 -8.12 -4.36 5.10
C SER A 89 -7.90 -3.98 3.64
N LEU A 90 -6.67 -3.58 3.30
CA LEU A 90 -6.32 -3.32 1.90
C LEU A 90 -6.39 -4.59 1.03
N TYR A 91 -6.05 -5.74 1.64
CA TYR A 91 -6.19 -7.06 1.05
C TYR A 91 -6.29 -8.13 2.16
N THR A 92 -6.66 -9.35 1.77
CA THR A 92 -6.62 -10.53 2.64
C THR A 92 -5.52 -11.47 2.12
N PRO A 93 -4.54 -11.86 2.94
CA PRO A 93 -3.54 -12.87 2.56
C PRO A 93 -4.19 -14.21 2.19
N ASP A 94 -3.78 -14.78 1.06
CA ASP A 94 -4.21 -16.09 0.60
C ASP A 94 -2.97 -16.96 0.34
N PRO A 95 -2.76 -18.06 1.09
CA PRO A 95 -1.60 -18.92 0.89
C PRO A 95 -1.61 -19.68 -0.45
N ASN A 96 -2.70 -19.61 -1.21
CA ASN A 96 -2.86 -20.28 -2.50
C ASN A 96 -2.77 -19.32 -3.69
N ALA A 97 -2.56 -18.02 -3.46
CA ALA A 97 -2.48 -17.03 -4.52
C ALA A 97 -1.30 -16.07 -4.32
N HIS A 98 -0.71 -15.62 -5.43
CA HIS A 98 0.26 -14.52 -5.38
C HIS A 98 -0.44 -13.29 -4.79
N SER A 99 0.21 -12.61 -3.85
CA SER A 99 -0.36 -11.41 -3.26
C SER A 99 -0.60 -10.33 -4.31
N PRO A 100 -1.65 -9.50 -4.17
CA PRO A 100 -1.88 -8.41 -5.08
C PRO A 100 -0.81 -7.34 -4.93
N LEU A 101 -0.63 -6.52 -5.98
CA LEU A 101 0.06 -5.25 -5.86
C LEU A 101 -0.64 -4.37 -4.80
N LEU A 102 0.12 -3.93 -3.81
CA LEU A 102 -0.35 -3.08 -2.71
C LEU A 102 -0.07 -1.61 -2.97
N GLY A 103 1.02 -1.29 -3.67
CA GLY A 103 1.48 0.07 -3.87
C GLY A 103 2.85 0.14 -4.52
N TYR A 104 3.48 1.31 -4.46
CA TYR A 104 4.82 1.55 -4.98
C TYR A 104 5.69 2.28 -3.95
N ALA A 105 6.96 1.89 -3.91
CA ALA A 105 8.01 2.59 -3.19
C ALA A 105 8.45 3.84 -3.97
N PHE A 106 9.11 4.79 -3.30
CA PHE A 106 9.55 6.05 -3.92
C PHE A 106 10.73 5.93 -4.89
N ASP A 107 11.39 4.78 -4.93
CA ASP A 107 12.35 4.41 -5.98
C ASP A 107 11.67 3.79 -7.23
N GLY A 108 10.34 3.67 -7.21
CA GLY A 108 9.54 3.22 -8.35
C GLY A 108 9.25 1.73 -8.40
N TYR A 109 9.75 0.92 -7.46
CA TYR A 109 9.48 -0.52 -7.45
C TYR A 109 8.15 -0.87 -6.76
N PRO A 110 7.45 -1.92 -7.25
CA PRO A 110 6.18 -2.35 -6.68
C PRO A 110 6.35 -2.99 -5.30
N ILE A 111 5.30 -2.87 -4.49
CA ILE A 111 5.18 -3.47 -3.16
C ILE A 111 4.02 -4.47 -3.17
N TYR A 112 4.29 -5.72 -2.83
CA TYR A 112 3.32 -6.81 -2.78
C TYR A 112 3.01 -7.23 -1.34
N GLY A 113 1.93 -8.00 -1.15
CA GLY A 113 1.67 -8.68 0.13
C GLY A 113 2.63 -9.84 0.41
N CYS A 114 2.46 -10.49 1.57
CA CYS A 114 3.39 -11.51 2.09
C CYS A 114 3.48 -12.85 1.33
N PHE A 115 2.67 -13.10 0.30
CA PHE A 115 2.70 -14.35 -0.49
C PHE A 115 3.15 -14.09 -1.92
N GLY A 116 3.99 -14.97 -2.46
CA GLY A 116 4.50 -14.89 -3.83
C GLY A 116 4.85 -16.26 -4.38
N TYR A 117 5.40 -16.28 -5.60
CA TYR A 117 5.87 -17.50 -6.25
C TYR A 117 7.04 -18.12 -5.48
N ASP A 118 7.02 -19.45 -5.35
CA ASP A 118 8.05 -20.23 -4.67
C ASP A 118 9.39 -20.10 -5.40
N ASP A 119 9.37 -20.36 -6.70
CA ASP A 119 10.46 -19.99 -7.60
C ASP A 119 10.21 -18.54 -8.09
N PRO A 120 11.07 -17.58 -7.73
CA PRO A 120 10.90 -16.19 -8.13
C PRO A 120 10.97 -15.99 -9.65
N ALA A 121 11.44 -16.95 -10.44
CA ALA A 121 11.55 -16.84 -11.90
C ALA A 121 10.42 -17.56 -12.66
N ASP A 122 9.55 -18.33 -11.99
CA ASP A 122 8.49 -19.12 -12.63
C ASP A 122 7.10 -18.79 -12.06
N PRO A 123 6.21 -18.15 -12.87
CA PRO A 123 4.86 -17.82 -12.43
C PRO A 123 3.93 -19.04 -12.32
N ASN A 124 4.39 -20.23 -12.72
CA ASN A 124 3.68 -21.50 -12.56
C ASN A 124 4.18 -22.31 -11.36
N SER A 125 5.18 -21.81 -10.62
CA SER A 125 5.63 -22.43 -9.39
C SER A 125 4.56 -22.36 -8.30
N GLY A 126 4.76 -23.08 -7.21
CA GLY A 126 3.86 -23.03 -6.05
C GLY A 126 3.79 -21.62 -5.45
N ILE A 127 2.82 -21.40 -4.56
CA ILE A 127 2.75 -20.18 -3.75
C ILE A 127 3.30 -20.48 -2.36
N ARG A 128 4.07 -19.54 -1.82
CA ARG A 128 4.49 -19.57 -0.42
C ARG A 128 4.61 -18.18 0.18
N ARG A 129 4.73 -18.13 1.50
CA ARG A 129 5.04 -16.91 2.23
C ARG A 129 6.47 -16.50 1.89
N ILE A 130 6.65 -15.23 1.56
CA ILE A 130 7.94 -14.61 1.30
C ILE A 130 8.47 -14.09 2.63
N GLU A 131 9.58 -14.65 3.07
CA GLU A 131 10.14 -14.43 4.40
C GLU A 131 11.18 -13.31 4.40
N SER A 132 11.09 -12.43 5.40
CA SER A 132 12.13 -11.45 5.67
C SER A 132 13.44 -12.14 6.03
N SER A 133 14.56 -11.57 5.57
CA SER A 133 15.89 -11.97 6.00
C SER A 133 16.39 -11.19 7.21
N TYR A 134 15.50 -10.48 7.90
CA TYR A 134 15.80 -9.85 9.18
C TYR A 134 15.38 -10.73 10.35
N ALA A 135 16.21 -10.75 11.38
CA ALA A 135 15.94 -11.47 12.62
C ALA A 135 16.09 -10.54 13.82
N THR A 136 15.34 -10.81 14.89
CA THR A 136 15.58 -10.20 16.20
C THR A 136 16.88 -10.76 16.77
N ARG A 137 17.80 -9.87 17.13
CA ARG A 137 19.12 -10.18 17.68
C ARG A 137 19.00 -10.92 19.00
N ASN A 138 19.84 -11.92 19.21
CA ASN A 138 19.92 -12.65 20.48
C ASN A 138 20.89 -11.96 21.46
N ILE A 139 20.45 -10.85 22.07
CA ILE A 139 21.26 -10.03 23.00
C ILE A 139 20.59 -9.87 24.36
N THR A 140 21.39 -9.71 25.42
CA THR A 140 20.91 -9.42 26.78
C THR A 140 21.10 -7.97 27.19
N VAL A 141 21.96 -7.23 26.47
CA VAL A 141 22.27 -5.81 26.67
C VAL A 141 22.36 -5.09 25.34
N ARG A 142 22.08 -3.79 25.35
CA ARG A 142 22.03 -2.92 24.17
C ARG A 142 23.28 -2.04 24.08
N GLU A 143 24.44 -2.69 23.97
CA GLU A 143 25.77 -2.02 23.96
C GLU A 143 26.45 -2.06 22.58
N THR A 144 25.89 -2.81 21.63
CA THR A 144 26.38 -2.90 20.25
C THR A 144 25.24 -2.70 19.26
N LEU A 145 25.55 -2.08 18.12
CA LEU A 145 24.62 -1.95 17.00
C LEU A 145 24.64 -3.20 16.11
N PRO A 146 23.63 -3.39 15.23
CA PRO A 146 23.55 -4.55 14.33
C PRO A 146 24.77 -4.70 13.40
N ASP A 147 25.41 -3.59 13.03
CA ASP A 147 26.62 -3.57 12.20
C ASP A 147 27.91 -3.97 12.97
N GLY A 148 27.79 -4.29 14.26
CA GLY A 148 28.90 -4.64 15.14
C GLY A 148 29.57 -3.45 15.83
N THR A 149 29.11 -2.21 15.61
CA THR A 149 29.64 -1.03 16.29
C THR A 149 29.45 -1.13 17.80
N VAL A 150 30.54 -1.02 18.55
CA VAL A 150 30.53 -0.98 20.02
C VAL A 150 30.28 0.45 20.50
N LEU A 151 29.22 0.63 21.29
CA LEU A 151 28.81 1.94 21.78
C LEU A 151 29.60 2.36 23.02
N GLN A 152 29.63 3.67 23.31
CA GLN A 152 30.08 4.15 24.61
C GLN A 152 28.96 4.02 25.66
N PRO A 153 29.25 3.94 26.97
CA PRO A 153 28.22 3.80 28.01
C PRO A 153 27.11 4.84 27.97
N ALA A 154 27.41 6.07 27.53
CA ALA A 154 26.42 7.14 27.38
C ALA A 154 25.45 6.94 26.20
N GLN A 155 25.70 5.97 25.33
CA GLN A 155 24.93 5.65 24.11
C GLN A 155 24.22 4.29 24.22
N TYR A 156 24.39 3.58 25.33
CA TYR A 156 23.74 2.29 25.55
C TYR A 156 22.22 2.43 25.50
N GLY A 157 21.57 1.43 24.90
CA GLY A 157 20.12 1.33 24.89
C GLY A 157 19.58 0.91 26.26
N PRO A 158 18.25 0.91 26.41
CA PRO A 158 17.65 0.46 27.66
C PRO A 158 17.96 -1.01 27.89
N GLY A 159 18.10 -1.41 29.16
CA GLY A 159 18.27 -2.83 29.51
C GLY A 159 17.10 -3.68 28.99
N VAL A 160 17.41 -4.90 28.52
CA VAL A 160 16.40 -5.82 28.00
C VAL A 160 15.56 -6.36 29.16
N ASN A 161 14.26 -6.05 29.17
CA ASN A 161 13.32 -6.47 30.21
C ASN A 161 11.87 -6.42 29.70
N ALA A 162 10.89 -6.68 30.56
CA ALA A 162 9.47 -6.69 30.18
C ALA A 162 8.94 -5.34 29.66
N GLN A 163 9.53 -4.21 30.08
CA GLN A 163 9.17 -2.87 29.61
C GLN A 163 9.85 -2.53 28.29
N TYR A 164 11.07 -3.03 28.08
CA TYR A 164 11.87 -2.82 26.87
C TYR A 164 12.31 -4.16 26.27
N PRO A 165 11.35 -5.00 25.82
CA PRO A 165 11.66 -6.30 25.25
C PRO A 165 12.45 -6.13 23.95
N LEU A 166 13.09 -7.21 23.48
CA LEU A 166 13.69 -7.23 22.15
C LEU A 166 12.61 -7.05 21.08
N GLY A 167 12.95 -6.33 20.01
CA GLY A 167 12.03 -5.96 18.94
C GLY A 167 11.33 -4.62 19.16
N ALA A 168 11.40 -4.05 20.37
CA ALA A 168 10.87 -2.72 20.66
C ALA A 168 11.71 -1.60 20.02
N TYR A 169 12.98 -1.87 19.66
CA TYR A 169 13.85 -0.91 18.98
C TYR A 169 14.28 -1.46 17.62
N ILE A 170 14.49 -0.56 16.65
CA ILE A 170 14.93 -0.92 15.30
C ILE A 170 16.25 -1.70 15.35
N GLN A 171 17.20 -1.22 16.16
CA GLN A 171 18.52 -1.80 16.37
C GLN A 171 18.51 -3.15 17.12
N ASP A 172 17.35 -3.62 17.58
CA ASP A 172 17.18 -5.00 18.04
C ASP A 172 17.07 -5.99 16.88
N HIS A 173 16.96 -5.53 15.63
CA HIS A 173 16.92 -6.37 14.43
C HIS A 173 18.26 -6.32 13.69
N GLU A 174 18.62 -7.42 13.05
CA GLU A 174 19.79 -7.52 12.17
C GLU A 174 19.40 -8.21 10.86
N TYR A 175 20.02 -7.78 9.76
CA TYR A 175 19.93 -8.49 8.50
C TYR A 175 20.84 -9.72 8.55
N VAL A 176 20.29 -10.89 8.24
CA VAL A 176 21.00 -12.16 8.19
C VAL A 176 20.91 -12.70 6.76
N ALA A 177 21.98 -12.50 5.99
CA ALA A 177 22.02 -12.90 4.59
C ALA A 177 21.64 -14.38 4.39
N GLY A 178 20.62 -14.63 3.57
CA GLY A 178 20.14 -15.97 3.27
C GLY A 178 19.31 -16.64 4.37
N SER A 179 18.88 -15.93 5.42
CA SER A 179 17.96 -16.51 6.41
C SER A 179 16.51 -16.55 5.94
N GLY A 180 16.16 -15.72 4.96
CA GLY A 180 14.85 -15.67 4.32
C GLY A 180 14.99 -15.51 2.80
N ASP A 181 13.99 -14.90 2.17
CA ASP A 181 13.88 -14.76 0.71
C ASP A 181 14.35 -13.42 0.17
N LEU A 182 14.47 -12.44 1.06
CA LEU A 182 14.62 -11.04 0.71
C LEU A 182 16.04 -10.55 1.00
N ASP A 183 16.48 -9.55 0.26
CA ASP A 183 17.74 -8.87 0.52
C ASP A 183 17.63 -7.88 1.69
N GLU A 184 18.70 -7.12 1.95
CA GLU A 184 18.75 -6.08 2.98
C GLU A 184 17.75 -4.94 2.77
N HIS A 185 17.19 -4.79 1.57
CA HIS A 185 16.17 -3.78 1.28
C HIS A 185 14.75 -4.30 1.50
N ASN A 186 14.61 -5.57 1.89
CA ASN A 186 13.33 -6.28 2.02
C ASN A 186 12.62 -6.49 0.67
N GLY A 187 13.38 -6.72 -0.39
CA GLY A 187 12.85 -7.11 -1.68
C GLY A 187 13.64 -8.22 -2.36
N ARG A 188 13.21 -8.59 -3.56
CA ARG A 188 13.90 -9.54 -4.43
C ARG A 188 13.52 -9.30 -5.89
N PHE A 189 14.35 -9.79 -6.81
CA PHE A 189 13.94 -9.93 -8.20
C PHE A 189 13.01 -11.12 -8.37
N CYS A 190 11.82 -10.89 -8.94
CA CYS A 190 10.88 -11.95 -9.27
C CYS A 190 9.92 -11.57 -10.40
N VAL A 191 9.33 -12.57 -11.03
CA VAL A 191 8.13 -12.40 -11.85
C VAL A 191 6.92 -12.15 -10.94
N THR A 192 5.97 -11.37 -11.43
CA THR A 192 4.69 -11.12 -10.75
C THR A 192 3.56 -11.06 -11.77
N PRO A 193 2.28 -11.09 -11.37
CA PRO A 193 1.16 -10.98 -12.30
C PRO A 193 1.22 -9.72 -13.20
N GLU A 194 1.65 -8.58 -12.65
CA GLU A 194 1.79 -7.32 -13.38
C GLU A 194 3.11 -7.21 -14.16
N TYR A 195 4.15 -7.91 -13.72
CA TYR A 195 5.49 -7.90 -14.32
C TYR A 195 5.94 -9.32 -14.68
N PRO A 196 5.36 -9.93 -15.73
CA PRO A 196 5.69 -11.30 -16.14
C PRO A 196 7.11 -11.45 -16.70
N GLY A 197 7.75 -10.33 -17.10
CA GLY A 197 9.16 -10.29 -17.49
C GLY A 197 10.15 -10.18 -16.32
N GLY A 198 9.65 -10.11 -15.09
CA GLY A 198 10.44 -9.88 -13.89
C GLY A 198 10.63 -8.40 -13.56
N THR A 199 10.69 -8.11 -12.27
CA THR A 199 11.08 -6.82 -11.70
C THR A 199 11.70 -7.04 -10.33
N TYR A 200 12.42 -6.05 -9.82
CA TYR A 200 12.65 -5.99 -8.38
C TYR A 200 11.32 -5.61 -7.68
N ALA A 201 11.00 -6.24 -6.56
CA ALA A 201 9.77 -6.03 -5.82
C ALA A 201 10.01 -6.10 -4.30
N TYR A 202 9.40 -5.19 -3.57
CA TYR A 202 9.33 -5.22 -2.11
C TYR A 202 8.13 -6.03 -1.63
N PHE A 203 8.19 -6.53 -0.40
CA PHE A 203 7.15 -7.36 0.18
C PHE A 203 6.70 -6.86 1.54
N ALA A 204 5.38 -6.80 1.74
CA ALA A 204 4.76 -6.53 3.02
C ALA A 204 4.87 -7.78 3.90
N THR A 205 6.01 -7.96 4.56
CA THR A 205 6.41 -9.23 5.19
C THR A 205 5.56 -9.59 6.40
N ALA A 206 5.33 -10.90 6.56
CA ALA A 206 4.61 -11.45 7.69
C ALA A 206 5.33 -12.70 8.24
N ASP A 207 5.15 -13.00 9.52
CA ASP A 207 5.62 -14.22 10.16
C ASP A 207 4.66 -15.40 9.90
N ALA A 208 4.95 -16.55 10.52
CA ALA A 208 4.14 -17.76 10.37
C ALA A 208 2.70 -17.61 10.90
N ASP A 209 2.48 -16.71 11.86
CA ASP A 209 1.18 -16.37 12.40
C ASP A 209 0.50 -15.24 11.63
N LEU A 210 1.06 -14.79 10.49
CA LEU A 210 0.59 -13.65 9.70
C LEU A 210 0.58 -12.30 10.45
N ASN A 211 1.35 -12.20 11.54
CA ASN A 211 1.72 -10.91 12.09
C ASN A 211 2.83 -10.28 11.24
N SER A 212 2.90 -8.96 11.21
CA SER A 212 3.86 -8.26 10.36
C SER A 212 5.29 -8.54 10.86
N ALA A 213 6.17 -8.98 9.96
CA ALA A 213 7.57 -9.25 10.28
C ALA A 213 8.43 -8.07 9.85
N TYR A 214 9.36 -7.64 10.72
CA TYR A 214 10.30 -6.55 10.40
C TYR A 214 11.10 -6.86 9.12
N PRO A 215 11.34 -5.89 8.23
CA PRO A 215 11.11 -4.44 8.32
C PRO A 215 9.75 -3.98 7.75
N TYR A 216 8.82 -4.92 7.63
CA TYR A 216 7.42 -4.73 7.25
C TYR A 216 7.15 -4.37 5.80
N PHE A 217 7.89 -3.44 5.19
CA PHE A 217 7.75 -3.10 3.76
C PHE A 217 9.10 -2.95 3.08
N ILE A 218 9.93 -2.01 3.56
CA ILE A 218 11.24 -1.65 3.01
C ILE A 218 12.23 -1.68 4.17
N GLY A 219 13.42 -2.22 3.94
CA GLY A 219 14.52 -2.21 4.90
C GLY A 219 15.06 -0.80 5.18
N ASP A 220 16.29 -0.74 5.70
CA ASP A 220 16.91 0.54 6.09
C ASP A 220 17.16 1.47 4.88
N THR A 221 17.21 0.89 3.67
CA THR A 221 17.50 1.58 2.42
C THR A 221 16.65 1.04 1.28
N TYR A 222 16.47 1.86 0.24
CA TYR A 222 15.87 1.45 -1.03
C TYR A 222 16.89 0.70 -1.89
N TYR A 223 16.42 -0.24 -2.69
CA TYR A 223 17.17 -0.88 -3.76
C TYR A 223 17.47 0.10 -4.90
N GLY A 224 16.48 0.88 -5.34
CA GLY A 224 16.63 1.84 -6.43
C GLY A 224 17.11 3.21 -5.99
N GLU A 225 17.38 4.07 -6.98
CA GLU A 225 17.63 5.48 -6.73
C GLU A 225 16.30 6.22 -6.51
N VAL A 226 16.20 6.92 -5.39
CA VAL A 226 15.04 7.75 -5.09
C VAL A 226 15.28 9.15 -5.63
N ALA A 227 14.27 9.72 -6.30
CA ALA A 227 14.33 11.12 -6.71
C ALA A 227 14.48 12.03 -5.48
N ASN A 228 15.45 12.96 -5.52
CA ASN A 228 15.73 13.88 -4.40
C ASN A 228 14.48 14.66 -3.93
N ASP A 229 13.53 14.92 -4.84
CA ASP A 229 12.28 15.62 -4.55
C ASP A 229 11.33 14.83 -3.62
N ASN A 230 11.54 13.51 -3.46
CA ASN A 230 10.76 12.66 -2.54
C ASN A 230 11.21 12.79 -1.08
N PHE A 231 12.43 13.31 -0.84
CA PHE A 231 12.92 13.65 0.48
C PHE A 231 12.96 15.16 0.61
N GLY A 232 11.83 15.77 1.00
CA GLY A 232 11.76 17.20 1.32
C GLY A 232 12.68 17.55 2.49
N ILE A 233 13.98 17.74 2.21
CA ILE A 233 15.09 18.20 3.08
C ILE A 233 15.39 17.28 4.29
N PRO A 234 16.66 16.92 4.58
CA PRO A 234 16.98 16.14 5.78
C PRO A 234 16.92 17.01 7.04
N GLY A 235 16.07 16.65 8.01
CA GLY A 235 16.17 17.17 9.39
C GLY A 235 14.92 16.94 10.27
N PRO A 236 15.07 16.84 11.60
CA PRO A 236 13.95 16.61 12.51
C PRO A 236 13.11 17.88 12.68
N GLY A 237 11.78 17.78 12.50
CA GLY A 237 10.82 18.82 12.92
C GLY A 237 10.14 19.66 11.84
N ASN A 238 10.12 19.27 10.57
CA ASN A 238 9.43 20.03 9.51
C ASN A 238 8.25 19.24 8.88
N PRO A 239 7.00 19.74 8.96
CA PRO A 239 5.84 19.07 8.40
C PRO A 239 5.65 19.42 6.92
N ALA A 240 6.39 18.79 6.00
CA ALA A 240 6.06 18.91 4.58
C ALA A 240 6.53 17.72 3.73
N THR A 241 5.73 16.65 3.69
CA THR A 241 5.71 15.68 2.55
C THR A 241 4.63 16.07 1.54
N ASN A 242 4.47 17.36 1.25
CA ASN A 242 3.72 17.77 0.07
C ASN A 242 4.70 18.08 -1.05
N VAL A 243 4.81 17.15 -2.00
CA VAL A 243 5.10 17.53 -3.38
C VAL A 243 4.02 18.52 -3.77
N THR A 244 4.32 19.81 -3.68
CA THR A 244 3.50 20.83 -4.32
C THR A 244 3.93 20.79 -5.77
N VAL A 245 3.08 20.23 -6.64
CA VAL A 245 3.27 20.31 -8.08
C VAL A 245 3.45 21.79 -8.43
N PRO A 246 4.63 22.23 -8.92
CA PRO A 246 4.85 23.64 -9.21
C PRO A 246 3.76 24.15 -10.17
N GLY A 247 3.21 25.34 -9.93
CA GLY A 247 2.33 25.96 -10.92
C GLY A 247 3.09 26.12 -12.25
N GLY A 248 2.63 25.47 -13.32
CA GLY A 248 3.26 25.50 -14.63
C GLY A 248 4.00 24.23 -15.05
N VAL A 249 3.89 23.11 -14.33
CA VAL A 249 4.32 21.81 -14.89
C VAL A 249 3.38 21.45 -16.05
N THR A 250 3.95 21.14 -17.21
CA THR A 250 3.22 20.41 -18.25
C THR A 250 3.06 18.97 -17.81
N ASP A 251 1.83 18.46 -17.79
CA ASP A 251 1.58 17.04 -17.60
C ASP A 251 2.48 16.24 -18.54
N TRP A 252 3.40 15.48 -17.97
CA TRP A 252 4.18 14.52 -18.73
C TRP A 252 3.35 13.24 -18.82
N THR A 253 2.62 13.10 -19.93
CA THR A 253 2.00 11.84 -20.32
C THR A 253 3.08 10.91 -20.86
N GLY A 254 3.84 10.31 -19.94
CA GLY A 254 4.64 9.15 -20.26
C GLY A 254 3.73 8.04 -20.76
N ASN A 255 4.02 7.49 -21.94
CA ASN A 255 3.33 6.31 -22.45
C ASN A 255 3.68 5.09 -21.57
N THR A 256 3.02 4.93 -20.42
CA THR A 256 2.65 3.59 -19.96
C THR A 256 1.65 3.05 -20.99
N ALA A 257 1.75 1.77 -21.36
CA ALA A 257 0.94 1.16 -22.43
C ALA A 257 -0.57 1.06 -22.12
N VAL A 258 -1.09 1.86 -21.19
CA VAL A 258 -2.50 2.01 -20.86
C VAL A 258 -2.95 3.34 -21.47
N LEU A 259 -3.62 3.25 -22.62
CA LEU A 259 -4.25 4.39 -23.29
C LEU A 259 -5.41 4.91 -22.43
N GLU A 260 -5.14 5.80 -21.47
CA GLU A 260 -6.19 6.63 -20.89
C GLU A 260 -6.46 7.80 -21.85
N GLN A 261 -7.36 7.58 -22.81
CA GLN A 261 -7.78 8.64 -23.71
C GLN A 261 -8.91 9.45 -23.07
N VAL A 262 -8.53 10.57 -22.42
CA VAL A 262 -9.48 11.57 -21.92
C VAL A 262 -9.84 12.53 -23.06
N ASN A 263 -11.06 12.42 -23.58
CA ASN A 263 -11.95 13.53 -23.97
C ASN A 263 -13.23 13.03 -24.68
N ALA A 264 -13.87 12.02 -24.11
CA ALA A 264 -15.17 11.54 -24.55
C ALA A 264 -16.13 11.63 -23.36
N SER A 265 -17.02 12.63 -23.34
CA SER A 265 -18.01 12.75 -22.27
C SER A 265 -19.22 11.85 -22.55
N LEU A 266 -19.34 10.78 -21.76
CA LEU A 266 -20.55 9.97 -21.68
C LEU A 266 -21.49 10.61 -20.64
N SER A 267 -22.55 11.27 -21.11
CA SER A 267 -23.52 11.89 -20.20
C SER A 267 -24.66 10.92 -19.90
N VAL A 268 -24.87 10.63 -18.62
CA VAL A 268 -25.94 9.75 -18.16
C VAL A 268 -26.91 10.54 -17.28
N TRP A 269 -28.18 10.50 -17.64
CA TRP A 269 -29.26 11.20 -16.95
C TRP A 269 -30.26 10.20 -16.38
N PRO A 270 -30.51 10.18 -15.06
CA PRO A 270 -31.51 9.29 -14.49
C PRO A 270 -32.92 9.70 -14.92
N ASN A 271 -33.80 8.72 -15.12
CA ASN A 271 -35.23 8.97 -15.23
C ASN A 271 -35.88 8.81 -13.84
N PRO A 272 -36.39 9.88 -13.21
CA PRO A 272 -36.95 9.80 -11.86
C PRO A 272 -38.28 9.02 -11.77
N THR A 273 -38.86 8.59 -12.90
CA THR A 273 -40.16 7.90 -12.94
C THR A 273 -40.12 6.51 -13.58
N SER A 274 -38.93 5.99 -13.93
CA SER A 274 -38.77 4.63 -14.46
C SER A 274 -37.37 4.08 -14.17
N ASP A 275 -37.19 2.76 -14.26
CA ASP A 275 -35.87 2.08 -14.12
C ASP A 275 -34.96 2.26 -15.34
N GLN A 276 -34.98 3.45 -15.96
CA GLN A 276 -34.21 3.75 -17.17
C GLN A 276 -33.27 4.93 -16.94
N VAL A 277 -32.11 4.86 -17.59
CA VAL A 277 -31.22 6.01 -17.73
C VAL A 277 -31.11 6.43 -19.18
N ARG A 278 -31.03 7.74 -19.42
CA ARG A 278 -30.78 8.29 -20.75
C ARG A 278 -29.29 8.52 -20.92
N VAL A 279 -28.73 7.93 -21.96
CA VAL A 279 -27.31 7.99 -22.28
C VAL A 279 -27.13 8.84 -23.53
N ILE A 280 -26.30 9.88 -23.44
CA ILE A 280 -25.80 10.63 -24.59
C ILE A 280 -24.37 10.18 -24.83
N LEU A 281 -24.13 9.63 -26.02
CA LEU A 281 -22.86 9.01 -26.37
C LEU A 281 -21.87 10.05 -26.89
N PRO A 282 -20.56 9.87 -26.60
CA PRO A 282 -19.52 10.61 -27.29
C PRO A 282 -19.54 10.36 -28.80
N GLU A 283 -19.10 11.35 -29.57
CA GLU A 283 -18.93 11.20 -31.01
C GLU A 283 -17.95 10.05 -31.34
N GLY A 284 -18.25 9.29 -32.39
CA GLY A 284 -17.43 8.15 -32.81
C GLY A 284 -17.61 6.87 -31.97
N THR A 285 -18.58 6.83 -31.04
CA THR A 285 -18.92 5.60 -30.32
C THR A 285 -19.43 4.52 -31.28
N THR A 286 -18.79 3.36 -31.28
CA THR A 286 -19.21 2.17 -32.05
C THR A 286 -19.81 1.08 -31.18
N GLU A 287 -19.61 1.14 -29.87
CA GLU A 287 -20.10 0.17 -28.91
C GLU A 287 -20.44 0.84 -27.58
N LEU A 288 -21.55 0.44 -26.96
CA LEU A 288 -21.87 0.75 -25.56
C LEU A 288 -22.02 -0.58 -24.82
N VAL A 289 -21.42 -0.68 -23.64
CA VAL A 289 -21.46 -1.89 -22.81
C VAL A 289 -22.01 -1.54 -21.43
N LEU A 290 -23.00 -2.29 -20.96
CA LEU A 290 -23.45 -2.27 -19.57
C LEU A 290 -22.78 -3.42 -18.82
N MET A 291 -22.15 -3.12 -17.68
CA MET A 291 -21.42 -4.07 -16.86
C MET A 291 -21.89 -3.99 -15.41
N ALA A 292 -21.91 -5.12 -14.72
CA ALA A 292 -21.97 -5.15 -13.25
C ALA A 292 -20.61 -4.74 -12.65
N VAL A 293 -20.60 -4.36 -11.36
CA VAL A 293 -19.37 -3.94 -10.66
C VAL A 293 -18.29 -5.03 -10.53
N ASP A 294 -18.68 -6.29 -10.69
CA ASP A 294 -17.77 -7.44 -10.75
C ASP A 294 -17.10 -7.61 -12.13
N GLY A 295 -17.39 -6.72 -13.08
CA GLY A 295 -16.86 -6.74 -14.45
C GLY A 295 -17.65 -7.59 -15.44
N ARG A 296 -18.74 -8.26 -15.00
CA ARG A 296 -19.57 -9.07 -15.91
C ARG A 296 -20.36 -8.18 -16.86
N VAL A 297 -20.26 -8.45 -18.16
CA VAL A 297 -21.04 -7.77 -19.20
C VAL A 297 -22.50 -8.23 -19.12
N LEU A 298 -23.41 -7.28 -18.95
CA LEU A 298 -24.86 -7.49 -18.91
C LEU A 298 -25.51 -7.25 -20.25
N ASN A 299 -25.04 -6.23 -20.99
CA ASN A 299 -25.54 -5.94 -22.33
C ASN A 299 -24.49 -5.23 -23.19
N THR A 300 -24.64 -5.32 -24.51
CA THR A 300 -23.78 -4.66 -25.48
C THR A 300 -24.61 -4.15 -26.65
N TRP A 301 -24.58 -2.84 -26.88
CA TRP A 301 -25.19 -2.20 -28.03
C TRP A 301 -24.11 -1.89 -29.06
N ARG A 302 -24.26 -2.41 -30.28
CA ARG A 302 -23.36 -2.13 -31.41
C ARG A 302 -23.92 -0.99 -32.25
N THR A 303 -23.03 -0.12 -32.73
CA THR A 303 -23.33 1.10 -33.49
C THR A 303 -24.45 1.96 -32.88
N PRO A 304 -24.40 2.27 -31.57
CA PRO A 304 -25.46 3.05 -30.96
C PRO A 304 -25.36 4.52 -31.42
N ALA A 305 -26.51 5.14 -31.70
CA ALA A 305 -26.57 6.51 -32.19
C ALA A 305 -27.60 7.34 -31.43
N GLY A 306 -27.30 8.63 -31.23
CA GLY A 306 -28.19 9.57 -30.56
C GLY A 306 -28.30 9.35 -29.05
N MET A 307 -29.46 9.72 -28.49
CA MET A 307 -29.80 9.52 -27.08
C MET A 307 -30.45 8.14 -26.91
N LEU A 308 -29.79 7.25 -26.15
CA LEU A 308 -30.23 5.87 -25.97
C LEU A 308 -30.83 5.67 -24.57
N PRO A 309 -32.05 5.13 -24.44
CA PRO A 309 -32.54 4.64 -23.16
C PRO A 309 -31.86 3.30 -22.81
N VAL A 310 -31.29 3.20 -21.62
CA VAL A 310 -30.79 1.96 -21.04
C VAL A 310 -31.74 1.54 -19.92
N ASP A 311 -32.37 0.38 -20.09
CA ASP A 311 -33.29 -0.21 -19.11
C ASP A 311 -32.55 -1.08 -18.10
N LEU A 312 -32.85 -0.88 -16.83
CA LEU A 312 -32.27 -1.60 -15.70
C LEU A 312 -33.34 -2.40 -14.93
N ALA A 313 -34.60 -2.44 -15.38
CA ALA A 313 -35.71 -3.08 -14.66
C ALA A 313 -35.45 -4.57 -14.35
N ASP A 314 -34.81 -5.28 -15.28
CA ASP A 314 -34.50 -6.71 -15.16
C ASP A 314 -33.18 -6.99 -14.40
N HIS A 315 -32.56 -5.96 -13.84
CA HIS A 315 -31.30 -6.06 -13.11
C HIS A 315 -31.50 -5.76 -11.62
N ALA A 316 -30.73 -6.40 -10.74
CA ALA A 316 -30.87 -6.22 -9.30
C ALA A 316 -30.63 -4.75 -8.87
N VAL A 317 -31.15 -4.34 -7.71
CA VAL A 317 -30.75 -3.06 -7.09
C VAL A 317 -29.23 -3.11 -6.86
N GLY A 318 -28.51 -2.06 -7.27
CA GLY A 318 -27.06 -2.07 -7.24
C GLY A 318 -26.39 -1.07 -8.17
N THR A 319 -25.06 -1.12 -8.18
CA THR A 319 -24.22 -0.27 -9.03
C THR A 319 -23.86 -0.98 -10.34
N TYR A 320 -23.83 -0.22 -11.42
CA TYR A 320 -23.49 -0.65 -12.76
C TYR A 320 -22.52 0.33 -13.41
N VAL A 321 -21.79 -0.14 -14.42
CA VAL A 321 -20.86 0.67 -15.21
C VAL A 321 -21.30 0.63 -16.67
N LEU A 322 -21.49 1.81 -17.26
CA LEU A 322 -21.61 1.97 -18.70
C LEU A 322 -20.24 2.32 -19.27
N ARG A 323 -19.84 1.63 -20.34
CA ARG A 323 -18.62 1.93 -21.10
C ARG A 323 -18.97 2.15 -22.56
N ALA A 324 -18.77 3.36 -23.07
CA ALA A 324 -18.81 3.66 -24.49
C ALA A 324 -17.42 3.48 -25.11
N GLN A 325 -17.33 2.84 -26.26
CA GLN A 325 -16.09 2.54 -26.97
C GLN A 325 -16.23 2.83 -28.47
N GLY A 326 -15.21 3.45 -29.04
CA GLY A 326 -15.03 3.77 -30.45
C GLY A 326 -13.57 3.57 -30.86
N ALA A 327 -13.24 3.84 -32.12
CA ALA A 327 -11.87 3.68 -32.62
C ALA A 327 -10.84 4.52 -31.84
N ASN A 328 -11.24 5.71 -31.40
CA ASN A 328 -10.43 6.67 -30.64
C ASN A 328 -11.23 7.27 -29.47
N THR A 329 -12.16 6.50 -28.90
CA THR A 329 -13.10 6.99 -27.88
C THR A 329 -13.28 5.91 -26.84
N VAL A 330 -12.98 6.19 -25.58
CA VAL A 330 -13.41 5.37 -24.44
C VAL A 330 -13.98 6.30 -23.37
N ALA A 331 -15.19 6.03 -22.91
CA ALA A 331 -15.84 6.81 -21.86
C ALA A 331 -16.59 5.89 -20.92
N VAL A 332 -16.51 6.16 -19.62
CA VAL A 332 -17.19 5.38 -18.58
C VAL A 332 -18.09 6.24 -17.71
N ALA A 333 -19.22 5.67 -17.30
CA ALA A 333 -20.13 6.31 -16.35
C ALA A 333 -20.66 5.28 -15.35
N ARG A 334 -20.75 5.68 -14.09
CA ARG A 334 -21.38 4.89 -13.03
C ARG A 334 -22.89 5.15 -13.03
N VAL A 335 -23.67 4.09 -12.92
CA VAL A 335 -25.12 4.14 -12.76
C VAL A 335 -25.51 3.38 -11.51
N VAL A 336 -26.49 3.87 -10.77
CA VAL A 336 -27.03 3.21 -9.58
C VAL A 336 -28.51 2.98 -9.82
N ARG A 337 -28.96 1.73 -9.65
CA ARG A 337 -30.37 1.37 -9.50
C ARG A 337 -30.65 1.27 -8.01
N GLU A 338 -31.50 2.15 -7.51
CA GLU A 338 -32.02 2.13 -6.13
C GLU A 338 -33.31 1.33 -6.04
#